data_AF-A0A2N2KQX7-F1
#
_entry.id   AF-A0A2N2KQX7-F1
#
_cell.length_a   1.000
_cell.length_b   1.000
_cell.length_c   1.000
_cell.angle_alpha   90.00
_cell.angle_beta   90.00
_cell.angle_gamma   90.00
#
_symmetry.space_group_name_H-M   'P 1'
#
loop_
_entity.id
_entity.type
_entity.pdbx_description
1 polymer ?
#
loop_
_entity_poly.entity_id
_entity_poly.type
_entity_poly.pdbx_seq_one_letter_code
_entity_poly.pdbx_strand_id
1 'polypeptide(L)'
;MDQRPSIDYLTYCGLYCKMCSIVATIPVQATALQETLQNDGWEYYGSEIYPEFAPFWKVLNSLKEMDKTSPLCIGGCGDPTCEIRVCAQEKGLRVCAECAEFPCKLLTDFTRRYPFLVENGKRIQEIGIDAWLAEQDELVANGITNKILCQRKEKG
;
A
#
# COMPACT_ATOMS: atom_id res chain seq x y z
N MET A 1 13.17 -4.78 -9.56
CA MET A 1 12.04 -5.67 -9.87
C MET A 1 11.63 -6.34 -8.58
N ASP A 2 10.42 -6.04 -8.14
CA ASP A 2 9.82 -6.53 -6.91
C ASP A 2 9.70 -8.06 -6.94
N GLN A 3 10.37 -8.74 -6.01
CA GLN A 3 10.54 -10.20 -6.03
C GLN A 3 9.40 -10.97 -5.36
N ARG A 4 8.42 -10.27 -4.78
CA ARG A 4 7.31 -10.90 -4.05
C ARG A 4 6.17 -11.28 -4.97
N PRO A 5 5.60 -12.50 -4.84
CA PRO A 5 4.40 -12.88 -5.60
C PRO A 5 3.21 -11.98 -5.21
N SER A 6 2.28 -11.78 -6.14
CA SER A 6 1.15 -10.86 -5.97
C SER A 6 0.25 -11.20 -4.77
N ILE A 7 0.20 -12.46 -4.36
CA ILE A 7 -0.54 -12.89 -3.16
C ILE A 7 -0.04 -12.24 -1.88
N ASP A 8 1.24 -11.89 -1.78
CA ASP A 8 1.81 -11.25 -0.58
C ASP A 8 1.26 -9.83 -0.39
N TYR A 9 0.74 -9.23 -1.46
CA TYR A 9 0.18 -7.89 -1.47
C TYR A 9 -1.34 -7.85 -1.23
N LEU A 10 -1.97 -9.02 -1.06
CA LEU A 10 -3.36 -9.13 -0.63
C LEU A 10 -3.52 -8.50 0.77
N THR A 11 -4.58 -7.73 0.96
CA THR A 11 -4.93 -7.20 2.28
C THR A 11 -6.24 -7.78 2.78
N TYR A 12 -6.39 -7.84 4.10
CA TYR A 12 -7.61 -8.36 4.72
C TYR A 12 -8.87 -7.60 4.27
N CYS A 13 -8.80 -6.29 4.04
CA CYS A 13 -9.96 -5.49 3.65
C CYS A 13 -10.27 -5.48 2.15
N GLY A 14 -9.44 -6.12 1.30
CA GLY A 14 -9.59 -6.08 -0.15
C GLY A 14 -8.99 -4.84 -0.82
N LEU A 15 -8.06 -4.15 -0.15
CA LEU A 15 -7.08 -3.28 -0.82
C LEU A 15 -5.98 -4.13 -1.48
N TYR A 16 -5.14 -3.48 -2.27
CA TYR A 16 -3.93 -4.07 -2.81
C TYR A 16 -2.68 -3.28 -2.39
N CYS A 17 -1.74 -3.91 -1.69
CA CYS A 17 -0.58 -3.22 -1.14
C CYS A 17 0.35 -2.64 -2.21
N LYS A 18 0.43 -3.22 -3.42
CA LYS A 18 1.19 -2.61 -4.53
C LYS A 18 0.65 -1.25 -4.97
N MET A 19 -0.59 -0.91 -4.61
CA MET A 19 -1.21 0.40 -4.85
C MET A 19 -1.09 1.37 -3.67
N CYS A 20 -0.47 0.96 -2.56
CA CYS A 20 -0.21 1.81 -1.39
C CYS A 20 0.98 2.73 -1.65
N SER A 21 0.98 3.94 -1.08
CA SER A 21 2.11 4.87 -1.21
C SER A 21 3.44 4.30 -0.74
N ILE A 22 3.42 3.44 0.29
CA ILE A 22 4.59 2.75 0.84
C ILE A 22 5.32 1.90 -0.22
N VAL A 23 4.59 1.35 -1.19
CA VAL A 23 5.14 0.50 -2.25
C VAL A 23 5.21 1.26 -3.58
N ALA A 24 4.11 1.90 -3.99
CA ALA A 24 3.96 2.48 -5.32
C ALA A 24 4.65 3.84 -5.53
N THR A 25 4.85 4.63 -4.48
CA THR A 25 5.08 6.08 -4.65
C THR A 25 6.25 6.62 -3.85
N ILE A 26 6.31 6.35 -2.55
CA ILE A 26 7.34 6.88 -1.65
C ILE A 26 8.75 6.46 -2.10
N PRO A 27 9.04 5.17 -2.39
CA PRO A 27 10.36 4.74 -2.84
C PRO A 27 10.83 5.46 -4.11
N VAL A 28 9.94 5.64 -5.09
CA VAL A 28 10.23 6.32 -6.35
C VAL A 28 10.53 7.80 -6.12
N GLN A 29 9.72 8.48 -5.32
CA GLN A 29 9.91 9.90 -5.00
C GLN A 29 11.16 10.14 -4.15
N ALA A 30 11.42 9.28 -3.17
CA ALA A 30 12.62 9.33 -2.35
C ALA A 30 13.88 9.10 -3.19
N THR A 31 13.82 8.19 -4.17
CA THR A 31 14.93 7.94 -5.11
C THR A 31 15.22 9.17 -5.96
N ALA A 32 14.19 9.76 -6.58
CA ALA A 32 14.36 10.95 -7.42
C ALA A 32 14.91 12.17 -6.65
N LEU A 33 14.46 12.38 -5.41
CA LEU A 33 15.00 13.45 -4.57
C LEU A 33 16.45 13.17 -4.17
N GLN A 34 16.76 11.94 -3.76
CA GLN A 34 18.13 11.56 -3.41
C GLN A 34 19.07 11.76 -4.60
N GLU A 35 18.72 11.25 -5.78
CA GLU A 35 19.54 11.39 -7.00
C GLU A 35 19.82 12.86 -7.34
N THR A 36 18.81 13.73 -7.22
CA THR A 36 19.00 15.18 -7.37
C THR A 36 20.04 15.72 -6.39
N LEU A 37 19.90 15.40 -5.11
CA LEU A 37 20.81 15.87 -4.06
C LEU A 37 22.23 15.31 -4.20
N GLN A 38 22.38 14.05 -4.65
CA GLN A 38 23.68 13.43 -4.89
C GLN A 38 24.39 14.09 -6.08
N ASN A 39 23.67 14.34 -7.18
CA ASN A 39 24.24 14.99 -8.36
C ASN A 39 24.75 16.41 -8.06
N ASP A 40 24.11 17.11 -7.12
CA ASP A 40 24.50 18.43 -6.65
C ASP A 40 25.56 18.39 -5.53
N GLY A 41 25.97 17.19 -5.06
CA GLY A 41 27.03 17.01 -4.07
C GLY A 41 26.62 17.30 -2.61
N TRP A 42 25.32 17.28 -2.29
CA TRP A 42 24.82 17.59 -0.95
C TRP A 42 25.35 16.65 0.14
N GLU A 43 25.76 15.44 -0.23
CA GLU A 43 26.43 14.50 0.67
C GLU A 43 27.74 15.03 1.28
N TYR A 44 28.40 16.00 0.63
CA TYR A 44 29.67 16.55 1.08
C TYR A 44 29.50 17.76 2.00
N TYR A 45 28.52 18.64 1.73
CA TYR A 45 28.36 19.91 2.43
C TYR A 45 27.00 20.12 3.10
N GLY A 46 26.02 19.23 2.89
CA GLY A 46 24.65 19.43 3.33
C GLY A 46 24.53 19.65 4.84
N SER A 47 25.39 18.98 5.63
CA SER A 47 25.44 19.15 7.09
C SER A 47 26.05 20.47 7.56
N GLU A 48 26.80 21.16 6.69
CA GLU A 48 27.34 22.50 6.97
C GLU A 48 26.25 23.58 6.79
N ILE A 49 25.28 23.34 5.90
CA ILE A 49 24.15 24.26 5.66
C ILE A 49 22.99 23.96 6.61
N TYR A 50 22.67 22.67 6.80
CA TYR A 50 21.57 22.21 7.65
C TYR A 50 22.10 21.18 8.66
N PRO A 51 22.13 21.50 9.96
CA PRO A 51 22.53 20.54 11.00
C PRO A 51 21.72 19.23 10.96
N GLU A 52 20.49 19.28 10.47
CA GLU A 52 19.57 18.15 10.34
C GLU A 52 19.79 17.32 9.06
N PHE A 53 20.74 17.70 8.19
CA PHE A 53 20.94 17.00 6.92
C PHE A 53 21.32 15.54 7.10
N ALA A 54 22.25 15.22 8.00
CA ALA A 54 22.66 13.84 8.25
C ALA A 54 21.50 12.93 8.70
N PRO A 55 20.66 13.29 9.69
CA PRO A 55 19.48 12.50 10.01
C PRO A 55 18.44 12.48 8.87
N PHE A 56 18.22 13.59 8.17
CA PHE A 56 17.36 13.63 6.98
C PHE A 56 17.82 12.62 5.91
N TRP A 57 19.12 12.59 5.61
CA TRP A 57 19.71 11.69 4.61
C TRP A 57 19.47 10.23 4.96
N LYS A 58 19.60 9.86 6.25
CA LYS A 58 19.30 8.51 6.74
C LYS A 58 17.83 8.15 6.55
N VAL A 59 16.92 9.09 6.84
CA VAL A 59 15.48 8.88 6.62
C VAL A 59 15.20 8.72 5.13
N LEU A 60 15.73 9.59 4.27
CA LEU A 60 15.56 9.52 2.82
C LEU A 60 16.02 8.17 2.26
N ASN A 61 17.18 7.68 2.69
CA ASN A 61 17.69 6.35 2.32
C ASN A 61 16.74 5.23 2.77
N SER A 62 16.12 5.38 3.94
CA SER A 62 15.13 4.40 4.43
C SER A 62 13.84 4.43 3.60
N LEU A 63 13.38 5.62 3.20
CA LEU A 63 12.18 5.81 2.37
C LEU A 63 12.34 5.14 0.99
N LYS A 64 13.55 5.17 0.41
CA LYS A 64 13.87 4.48 -0.85
C LYS A 64 13.66 2.98 -0.82
N GLU A 65 13.81 2.37 0.35
CA GLU A 65 13.78 0.91 0.53
C GLU A 65 12.46 0.41 1.12
N MET A 66 11.45 1.28 1.24
CA MET A 66 10.16 0.94 1.87
C MET A 66 9.38 -0.15 1.12
N ASP A 67 9.48 -0.21 -0.21
CA ASP A 67 8.89 -1.29 -1.01
C ASP A 67 9.48 -2.66 -0.69
N LYS A 68 10.73 -2.73 -0.21
CA LYS A 68 11.42 -3.98 0.16
C LYS A 68 11.27 -4.31 1.64
N THR A 69 11.38 -3.30 2.48
CA THR A 69 11.38 -3.44 3.95
C THR A 69 9.99 -3.47 4.56
N SER A 70 8.95 -3.03 3.84
CA SER A 70 7.58 -3.07 4.34
C SER A 70 7.14 -4.52 4.60
N PRO A 71 6.56 -4.79 5.79
CA PRO A 71 5.99 -6.10 6.10
C PRO A 71 4.60 -6.30 5.45
N LEU A 72 4.13 -5.33 4.65
CA LEU A 72 2.82 -5.32 3.98
C LEU A 72 1.66 -5.48 4.98
N CYS A 73 0.42 -5.58 4.48
CA CYS A 73 -0.75 -5.64 5.36
C CYS A 73 -0.71 -6.87 6.29
N ILE A 74 -0.37 -8.03 5.74
CA ILE A 74 -0.35 -9.31 6.45
C ILE A 74 0.70 -9.29 7.58
N GLY A 75 1.87 -8.69 7.33
CA GLY A 75 2.92 -8.53 8.35
C GLY A 75 2.76 -7.30 9.26
N GLY A 76 1.62 -6.59 9.21
CA GLY A 76 1.29 -5.55 10.19
C GLY A 76 1.60 -4.11 9.79
N CYS A 77 1.90 -3.84 8.52
CA CYS A 77 2.06 -2.47 8.02
C CYS A 77 0.78 -1.64 8.20
N GLY A 78 0.93 -0.31 8.34
CA GLY A 78 -0.17 0.63 8.51
C GLY A 78 -0.51 0.87 9.98
N ASP A 79 -1.79 1.14 10.25
CA ASP A 79 -2.29 1.31 11.62
C ASP A 79 -2.05 0.03 12.44
N PRO A 80 -1.26 0.06 13.54
CA PRO A 80 -0.99 -1.12 14.36
C PRO A 80 -2.27 -1.71 14.97
N THR A 81 -3.29 -0.88 15.18
CA THR A 81 -4.58 -1.24 15.80
C THR A 81 -5.70 -1.49 14.79
N CYS A 82 -5.38 -1.76 13.52
CA CYS A 82 -6.36 -2.02 12.48
C CYS A 82 -7.34 -3.15 12.85
N GLU A 83 -8.58 -2.79 13.21
CA GLU A 83 -9.62 -3.71 13.66
C GLU A 83 -10.01 -4.75 12.59
N ILE A 84 -9.99 -4.38 11.30
CA ILE A 84 -10.27 -5.32 10.20
C ILE A 84 -9.24 -6.44 10.16
N ARG A 85 -7.95 -6.11 10.36
CA ARG A 85 -6.88 -7.11 10.39
C ARG A 85 -7.05 -8.05 11.58
N VAL A 86 -7.30 -7.51 12.77
CA VAL A 86 -7.54 -8.31 13.99
C VAL A 86 -8.71 -9.26 13.77
N CYS A 87 -9.86 -8.74 13.30
CA CYS A 87 -11.06 -9.54 13.03
C CYS A 87 -10.82 -10.66 12.01
N ALA A 88 -10.11 -10.37 10.91
CA ALA A 88 -9.82 -11.38 9.89
C ALA A 88 -8.87 -12.48 10.42
N GLN A 89 -7.87 -12.11 11.23
CA GLN A 89 -6.95 -13.06 11.87
C GLN A 89 -7.68 -13.97 12.86
N GLU A 90 -8.54 -13.42 13.72
CA GLU A 90 -9.35 -14.19 14.68
C GLU A 90 -10.29 -15.18 13.98
N LYS A 91 -10.82 -14.80 12.82
CA LYS A 91 -11.70 -15.65 12.00
C LYS A 91 -10.95 -16.58 11.05
N GLY A 92 -9.62 -16.50 10.97
CA GLY A 92 -8.80 -17.31 10.05
C GLY A 92 -9.06 -17.01 8.56
N LEU A 93 -9.47 -15.79 8.22
CA LEU A 93 -9.80 -15.37 6.86
C LEU A 93 -8.58 -14.81 6.14
N ARG A 94 -8.45 -15.09 4.84
CA ARG A 94 -7.39 -14.44 4.01
C ARG A 94 -7.79 -13.03 3.60
N VAL A 95 -9.07 -12.84 3.33
CA VAL A 95 -9.67 -11.56 2.94
C VAL A 95 -11.12 -11.51 3.40
N CYS A 96 -11.63 -10.33 3.73
CA CYS A 96 -13.00 -10.13 4.20
C CYS A 96 -14.05 -10.70 3.25
N ALA A 97 -13.75 -10.79 1.95
CA ALA A 97 -14.64 -11.39 0.95
C ALA A 97 -14.98 -12.87 1.22
N GLU A 98 -14.16 -13.59 1.99
CA GLU A 98 -14.41 -14.97 2.41
C GLU A 98 -15.30 -15.06 3.67
N CYS A 99 -15.59 -13.93 4.32
CA CYS A 99 -16.41 -13.89 5.53
C CYS A 99 -17.89 -14.19 5.19
N ALA A 100 -18.53 -15.07 5.93
CA ALA A 100 -19.97 -15.35 5.78
C ALA A 100 -20.87 -14.12 6.02
N GLU A 101 -20.38 -13.14 6.79
CA GLU A 101 -21.08 -11.88 7.08
C GLU A 101 -20.74 -10.77 6.06
N PHE A 102 -20.01 -11.08 4.99
CA PHE A 102 -19.59 -10.07 4.02
C PHE A 102 -20.78 -9.52 3.20
N PRO A 103 -20.87 -8.20 2.99
CA PRO A 103 -20.09 -7.15 3.65
C PRO A 103 -20.63 -6.86 5.06
N CYS A 104 -19.76 -6.91 6.07
CA CYS A 104 -20.16 -6.63 7.45
C CYS A 104 -19.96 -5.15 7.80
N LYS A 105 -20.57 -4.72 8.93
CA LYS A 105 -20.54 -3.31 9.37
C LYS A 105 -19.12 -2.75 9.48
N LEU A 106 -18.18 -3.54 10.01
CA LEU A 106 -16.79 -3.14 10.20
C LEU A 106 -16.13 -2.76 8.87
N LEU A 107 -16.34 -3.56 7.81
CA LEU A 107 -15.82 -3.25 6.49
C LEU A 107 -16.57 -2.06 5.86
N THR A 108 -17.90 -2.02 5.97
CA THR A 108 -18.70 -0.95 5.36
C THR A 108 -18.43 0.41 5.99
N ASP A 109 -18.10 0.49 7.29
CA ASP A 109 -17.72 1.77 7.91
C ASP A 109 -16.38 2.26 7.36
N PHE A 110 -15.45 1.33 7.07
CA PHE A 110 -14.14 1.64 6.51
C PHE A 110 -14.19 2.11 5.05
N THR A 111 -15.28 1.84 4.32
CA THR A 111 -15.43 2.30 2.92
C THR A 111 -15.52 3.82 2.82
N ARG A 112 -15.84 4.53 3.92
CA ARG A 112 -15.74 6.01 3.96
C ARG A 112 -14.35 6.51 3.55
N ARG A 113 -13.31 5.72 3.82
CA ARG A 113 -11.93 6.02 3.42
C ARG A 113 -11.56 5.41 2.05
N TYR A 114 -12.09 4.23 1.75
CA TYR A 114 -11.85 3.50 0.51
C TYR A 114 -13.18 3.00 -0.08
N PRO A 115 -13.86 3.81 -0.92
CA PRO A 115 -15.25 3.54 -1.32
C PRO A 115 -15.45 2.25 -2.14
N PHE A 116 -14.38 1.71 -2.72
CA PHE A 116 -14.40 0.56 -3.63
C PHE A 116 -14.20 -0.79 -2.94
N LEU A 117 -14.04 -0.87 -1.61
CA LEU A 117 -13.71 -2.14 -0.95
C LEU A 117 -14.80 -3.21 -1.04
N VAL A 118 -16.07 -2.82 -0.95
CA VAL A 118 -17.18 -3.78 -1.10
C VAL A 118 -17.23 -4.31 -2.54
N GLU A 119 -16.94 -3.45 -3.53
CA GLU A 119 -16.85 -3.86 -4.93
C GLU A 119 -15.68 -4.82 -5.17
N ASN A 120 -14.51 -4.52 -4.62
CA ASN A 120 -13.36 -5.44 -4.66
C ASN A 120 -13.69 -6.80 -4.05
N GLY A 121 -14.32 -6.82 -2.86
CA GLY A 121 -14.68 -8.09 -2.24
C GLY A 121 -15.74 -8.87 -3.03
N LYS A 122 -16.73 -8.19 -3.64
CA LYS A 122 -17.67 -8.84 -4.57
C LYS A 122 -16.96 -9.41 -5.80
N ARG A 123 -15.98 -8.68 -6.35
CA ARG A 123 -15.17 -9.16 -7.48
C ARG A 123 -14.36 -10.39 -7.09
N ILE A 124 -13.73 -10.38 -5.90
CA ILE A 124 -13.02 -11.56 -5.37
C ILE A 124 -13.96 -12.77 -5.23
N GLN A 125 -15.20 -12.59 -4.78
CA GLN A 125 -16.18 -13.68 -4.70
C GLN A 125 -16.58 -14.23 -6.07
N GLU A 126 -16.61 -13.37 -7.10
CA GLU A 126 -17.00 -13.72 -8.46
C GLU A 126 -15.89 -14.47 -9.21
N ILE A 127 -14.65 -13.98 -9.17
CA ILE A 127 -13.55 -14.48 -10.01
C ILE A 127 -12.43 -15.20 -9.23
N GLY A 128 -12.50 -15.21 -7.90
CA GLY A 128 -11.45 -15.73 -7.04
C GLY A 128 -10.29 -14.76 -6.83
N ILE A 129 -9.46 -15.05 -5.83
CA ILE A 129 -8.35 -14.18 -5.41
C ILE A 129 -7.30 -14.06 -6.52
N ASP A 130 -6.89 -15.16 -7.14
CA ASP A 130 -5.77 -15.14 -8.10
C ASP A 130 -6.10 -14.30 -9.34
N ALA A 131 -7.30 -14.45 -9.89
CA ALA A 131 -7.76 -13.65 -11.02
C ALA A 131 -7.93 -12.16 -10.64
N TRP A 132 -8.46 -11.89 -9.44
CA TRP A 132 -8.57 -10.51 -8.95
C TRP A 132 -7.20 -9.86 -8.75
N LEU A 133 -6.20 -10.59 -8.24
CA LEU A 133 -4.82 -10.10 -8.10
C LEU A 133 -4.19 -9.77 -9.46
N ALA A 134 -4.45 -10.57 -10.49
CA ALA A 134 -4.01 -10.27 -11.85
C ALA A 134 -4.64 -8.96 -12.37
N GLU A 135 -5.94 -8.73 -12.15
CA GLU A 135 -6.59 -7.44 -12.47
C GLU A 135 -5.93 -6.28 -11.70
N GLN A 136 -5.56 -6.49 -10.44
CA GLN A 136 -4.90 -5.45 -9.65
C GLN A 136 -3.48 -5.16 -10.14
N ASP A 137 -2.75 -6.18 -10.59
CA ASP A 137 -1.43 -6.00 -11.21
C ASP A 137 -1.50 -5.20 -12.51
N GLU A 138 -2.52 -5.44 -13.34
CA GLU A 138 -2.76 -4.63 -14.55
C GLU A 138 -3.03 -3.17 -14.21
N LEU A 139 -3.84 -2.91 -13.18
CA LEU A 139 -4.08 -1.55 -12.70
C LEU A 139 -2.78 -0.89 -12.21
N VAL A 140 -1.93 -1.61 -11.48
CA VAL A 140 -0.62 -1.12 -11.04
C VAL A 140 0.29 -0.81 -12.23
N ALA A 141 0.34 -1.69 -13.25
CA ALA A 141 1.10 -1.46 -14.47
C ALA A 141 0.66 -0.19 -15.22
N ASN A 142 -0.62 0.17 -15.09
CA ASN A 142 -1.19 1.41 -15.64
C ASN A 142 -1.06 2.62 -14.70
N GLY A 143 -0.24 2.52 -13.64
CA GLY A 143 0.04 3.62 -12.70
C GLY A 143 -1.12 3.93 -11.74
N ILE A 144 -2.07 3.02 -11.58
CA ILE A 144 -3.20 3.20 -10.66
C ILE A 144 -2.76 2.97 -9.21
N THR A 145 -3.19 3.84 -8.31
CA THR A 145 -2.97 3.76 -6.87
C THR A 145 -4.30 3.80 -6.11
N ASN A 146 -4.30 3.40 -4.84
CA ASN A 146 -5.49 3.49 -3.98
C ASN A 146 -6.00 4.94 -3.90
N LYS A 147 -5.08 5.92 -3.92
CA LYS A 147 -5.42 7.35 -3.94
C LYS A 147 -6.18 7.74 -5.22
N ILE A 148 -5.71 7.28 -6.39
CA ILE A 148 -6.37 7.53 -7.67
C ILE A 148 -7.76 6.89 -7.70
N LEU A 149 -7.90 5.66 -7.17
CA LEU A 149 -9.19 4.98 -7.09
C LEU A 149 -10.20 5.74 -6.21
N CYS A 150 -9.77 6.26 -5.04
CA CYS A 150 -10.65 7.09 -4.19
C CYS A 150 -11.15 8.33 -4.95
N GLN A 151 -10.25 9.05 -5.62
CA GLN A 151 -10.58 10.27 -6.35
C GLN A 151 -11.54 10.04 -7.53
N ARG A 152 -11.51 8.85 -8.15
CA ARG A 152 -12.44 8.49 -9.22
C ARG A 152 -13.87 8.30 -8.69
N LYS A 153 -14.02 7.72 -7.50
CA LYS A 153 -15.32 7.46 -6.86
C LYS A 153 -15.95 8.70 -6.23
N GLU A 154 -15.17 9.73 -5.90
CA GLU A 154 -15.69 11.01 -5.43
C GLU A 154 -16.31 11.86 -6.55
N LYS A 155 -15.97 11.56 -7.82
CA LYS A 155 -16.37 12.35 -9.00
C LYS A 155 -17.50 11.73 -9.83
N GLY A 156 -17.90 10.49 -9.54
CA GLY A 156 -18.95 9.77 -10.25
C GLY A 156 -20.11 9.46 -9.32
#